data_AF-A0A1V2NPN2-F1
#
_entry.id   AF-A0A1V2NPN2-F1
#
_cell.length_a   1.000
_cell.length_b   1.000
_cell.length_c   1.000
_cell.angle_alpha   90.00
_cell.angle_beta   90.00
_cell.angle_gamma   90.00
#
_symmetry.space_group_name_H-M   'P 1'
#
loop_
_entity.id
_entity.type
_entity.pdbx_description
1 polymer ?
#
loop_
_entity_poly.entity_id
_entity_poly.type
_entity_poly.pdbx_seq_one_letter_code
_entity_poly.pdbx_strand_id
1 'polypeptide(L)'
;MFEHRFRVATSQTGHRRQVQVLIYSDRQELAAAHAAHRGIPVQEDTAGGVAFRGGWWWPKPDPYPIVVMRLWTEQLTTRTIAHESTHAAALFFLTDNVTGWNSRARTYLLGDHEPLAYAIGDLTGQITARLMRAGYQVRP
;
A
#
# COMPACT_ATOMS: atom_id res chain seq x y z
N MET A 1 -3.25 -19.30 -2.87
CA MET A 1 -2.36 -18.83 -3.93
C MET A 1 -2.87 -17.47 -4.40
N PHE A 2 -2.00 -16.49 -4.68
CA PHE A 2 -2.46 -15.23 -5.24
C PHE A 2 -2.74 -15.40 -6.74
N GLU A 3 -3.86 -14.87 -7.22
CA GLU A 3 -4.31 -14.97 -8.61
C GLU A 3 -3.67 -13.91 -9.51
N HIS A 4 -3.48 -12.71 -8.96
CA HIS A 4 -3.00 -11.58 -9.73
C HIS A 4 -1.94 -10.80 -8.99
N ARG A 5 -0.92 -10.36 -9.72
CA ARG A 5 0.20 -9.60 -9.20
C ARG A 5 0.58 -8.50 -10.17
N PHE A 6 0.66 -7.28 -9.66
CA PHE A 6 1.11 -6.13 -10.44
C PHE A 6 1.86 -5.12 -9.57
N ARG A 7 2.38 -4.08 -10.22
CA ARG A 7 3.07 -2.97 -9.57
C ARG A 7 2.38 -1.67 -9.96
N VAL A 8 2.27 -0.77 -8.99
CA VAL A 8 1.91 0.64 -9.19
C VAL A 8 3.01 1.50 -8.57
N ALA A 9 3.11 2.74 -9.02
CA ALA A 9 4.16 3.62 -8.56
C ALA A 9 3.67 5.06 -8.49
N THR A 10 4.21 5.82 -7.56
CA THR A 10 3.95 7.26 -7.48
C THR A 10 5.26 8.01 -7.26
N SER A 11 5.30 9.26 -7.72
CA SER A 11 6.45 10.17 -7.53
C SER A 11 6.06 11.43 -6.75
N GLN A 12 4.84 11.49 -6.22
CA GLN A 12 4.27 12.70 -5.61
C GLN A 12 5.06 13.17 -4.38
N THR A 13 5.77 12.26 -3.71
CA THR A 13 6.59 12.54 -2.52
C THR A 13 8.03 12.97 -2.86
N GLY A 14 8.35 13.21 -4.14
CA GLY A 14 9.67 13.63 -4.62
C GLY A 14 10.58 12.49 -5.10
N HIS A 15 10.27 11.24 -4.72
CA HIS A 15 10.95 10.05 -5.19
C HIS A 15 9.96 9.05 -5.79
N ARG A 16 10.38 8.35 -6.85
CA ARG A 16 9.55 7.29 -7.44
C ARG A 16 9.52 6.08 -6.51
N ARG A 17 8.41 5.89 -5.81
CA ARG A 17 8.17 4.75 -4.91
C ARG A 17 7.18 3.77 -5.53
N GLN A 18 7.33 2.49 -5.21
CA GLN A 18 6.58 1.40 -5.85
C GLN A 18 5.86 0.54 -4.82
N VAL A 19 4.61 0.19 -5.13
CA VAL A 19 3.81 -0.79 -4.39
C VAL A 19 3.68 -2.06 -5.25
N GLN A 20 3.97 -3.21 -4.65
CA GLN A 20 3.56 -4.49 -5.21
C GLN A 20 2.18 -4.84 -4.69
N VAL A 21 1.23 -5.07 -5.59
CA VAL A 21 -0.13 -5.46 -5.24
C VAL A 21 -0.30 -6.94 -5.54
N LEU A 22 -0.81 -7.68 -4.56
CA LEU A 22 -1.09 -9.11 -4.62
C LEU A 22 -2.59 -9.32 -4.35
N ILE A 23 -3.27 -9.99 -5.28
CA ILE A 23 -4.70 -10.30 -5.17
C ILE A 23 -4.85 -11.79 -4.88
N TYR A 24 -5.44 -12.11 -3.74
CA TYR A 24 -5.70 -13.47 -3.28
C TYR A 24 -7.13 -13.88 -3.62
N SER A 25 -7.32 -15.13 -4.02
CA SER A 25 -8.66 -15.71 -4.22
C SER A 25 -9.41 -15.89 -2.91
N ASP A 26 -8.66 -16.20 -1.84
CA ASP A 26 -9.19 -16.55 -0.53
C ASP A 26 -8.65 -15.65 0.58
N ARG A 27 -9.54 -15.34 1.53
CA ARG A 27 -9.24 -14.47 2.67
C ARG A 27 -8.26 -15.12 3.65
N GLN A 28 -8.39 -16.42 3.92
CA GLN A 28 -7.52 -17.12 4.87
C GLN A 28 -6.08 -17.17 4.34
N GLU A 29 -5.90 -17.37 3.04
CA GLU A 29 -4.60 -17.33 2.39
C GLU A 29 -3.94 -15.95 2.47
N LEU A 30 -4.73 -14.88 2.28
CA LEU A 30 -4.27 -13.52 2.51
C LEU A 30 -3.81 -13.34 3.96
N ALA A 31 -4.66 -13.73 4.91
CA ALA A 31 -4.41 -13.56 6.34
C ALA A 31 -3.16 -14.34 6.77
N ALA A 32 -3.00 -15.57 6.30
CA ALA A 32 -1.80 -16.39 6.51
C ALA A 32 -0.55 -15.73 5.93
N ALA A 33 -0.62 -15.21 4.69
CA ALA A 33 0.51 -14.52 4.07
C ALA A 33 0.87 -13.20 4.77
N HIS A 34 -0.13 -12.50 5.32
CA HIS A 34 0.06 -11.28 6.10
C HIS A 34 0.71 -11.58 7.45
N ALA A 35 0.19 -12.59 8.16
CA ALA A 35 0.69 -13.07 9.45
C ALA A 35 2.12 -13.58 9.36
N ALA A 36 2.42 -14.43 8.37
CA ALA A 36 3.76 -14.97 8.12
C ALA A 36 4.79 -13.88 7.83
N HIS A 37 4.40 -12.83 7.09
CA HIS A 37 5.29 -11.69 6.83
C HIS A 37 5.67 -10.92 8.09
N ARG A 38 4.73 -10.80 9.04
CA ARG A 38 4.92 -10.05 10.29
C ARG A 38 5.43 -10.90 11.45
N GLY A 39 5.52 -12.22 11.29
CA GLY A 39 5.87 -13.13 12.38
C GLY A 39 4.85 -13.16 13.51
N ILE A 40 3.57 -12.89 13.20
CA ILE A 40 2.46 -12.85 14.16
C ILE A 40 1.46 -13.97 13.86
N PRO A 41 0.58 -14.35 14.83
CA PRO A 41 -0.53 -15.25 14.57
C PRO A 41 -1.54 -14.68 13.56
N VAL A 42 -2.28 -15.56 12.88
CA VAL A 42 -3.37 -15.16 11.97
C VAL A 42 -4.49 -14.49 12.78
N GLN A 43 -4.91 -13.30 12.34
CA GLN A 43 -6.00 -12.55 12.95
C GLN A 43 -7.27 -12.67 12.11
N GLU A 44 -8.39 -12.98 12.76
CA GLU A 44 -9.69 -13.25 12.12
C GLU A 44 -10.33 -12.02 11.46
N ASP A 45 -9.87 -10.81 11.78
CA ASP A 45 -10.36 -9.53 11.25
C ASP A 45 -9.50 -8.98 10.10
N THR A 46 -8.50 -9.74 9.63
CA THR A 46 -7.67 -9.32 8.50
C THR A 46 -8.52 -9.17 7.24
N ALA A 47 -8.67 -7.93 6.77
CA ALA A 47 -9.49 -7.53 5.64
C ALA A 47 -8.61 -6.88 4.56
N GLY A 48 -7.46 -7.46 4.27
CA GLY A 48 -6.40 -6.80 3.50
C GLY A 48 -5.26 -6.32 4.39
N GLY A 49 -4.18 -5.90 3.75
CA GLY A 49 -3.13 -5.25 4.50
C GLY A 49 -1.90 -4.91 3.69
N VAL A 50 -1.38 -3.73 4.02
CA VAL A 50 -0.04 -3.29 3.64
C VAL A 50 1.01 -3.87 4.59
N ALA A 51 2.05 -4.43 3.99
CA ALA A 51 3.28 -4.80 4.66
C ALA A 51 4.48 -4.14 4.00
N PHE A 52 5.54 -4.03 4.76
CA PHE A 52 6.77 -3.36 4.36
C PHE A 52 7.88 -4.40 4.22
N ARG A 53 8.73 -4.28 3.19
CA ARG A 53 9.91 -5.13 3.02
C ARG A 53 11.08 -4.47 3.75
N GLY A 54 11.73 -5.19 4.67
CA GLY A 54 12.94 -4.68 5.34
C GLY A 54 14.09 -4.40 4.36
N GLY A 55 15.07 -3.60 4.79
CA GLY A 55 16.30 -3.36 4.05
C GLY A 55 16.26 -2.26 2.98
N TRP A 56 15.26 -1.37 3.00
CA TRP A 56 15.20 -0.24 2.08
C TRP A 56 16.23 0.84 2.40
N TRP A 57 16.55 1.64 1.38
CA TRP A 57 17.61 2.63 1.48
C TRP A 57 17.03 3.99 1.83
N TRP A 58 17.13 4.39 3.09
CA TRP A 58 16.88 5.77 3.49
C TRP A 58 18.14 6.64 3.28
N PRO A 59 18.07 7.86 2.70
CA PRO A 59 16.96 8.54 2.02
C PRO A 59 17.05 8.40 0.49
N LYS A 60 17.33 7.19 -0.02
CA LYS A 60 17.59 6.96 -1.45
C LYS A 60 16.36 6.36 -2.15
N PRO A 61 16.22 6.52 -3.47
CA PRO A 61 15.24 5.77 -4.24
C PRO A 61 15.49 4.27 -4.12
N ASP A 62 14.43 3.48 -3.94
CA ASP A 62 14.54 2.02 -3.95
C ASP A 62 14.37 1.47 -5.37
N PRO A 63 15.24 0.55 -5.81
CA PRO A 63 15.11 -0.08 -7.13
C PRO A 63 13.91 -1.04 -7.20
N TYR A 64 13.35 -1.46 -6.06
CA TYR A 64 12.28 -2.46 -5.97
C TYR A 64 11.10 -1.98 -5.11
N PRO A 65 9.90 -2.58 -5.24
CA PRO A 65 8.77 -2.25 -4.37
C PRO A 65 9.09 -2.57 -2.91
N ILE A 66 9.04 -1.55 -2.06
CA ILE A 66 9.24 -1.67 -0.62
C ILE A 66 7.93 -1.91 0.14
N VAL A 67 6.80 -1.62 -0.50
CA VAL A 67 5.46 -1.89 0.02
C VAL A 67 4.86 -3.07 -0.72
N VAL A 68 4.29 -4.01 0.03
CA VAL A 68 3.45 -5.11 -0.49
C VAL A 68 2.04 -4.90 0.04
N MET A 69 1.11 -4.59 -0.86
CA MET A 69 -0.32 -4.51 -0.59
C MET A 69 -0.97 -5.85 -0.92
N ARG A 70 -1.70 -6.42 0.04
CA ARG A 70 -2.46 -7.66 -0.14
C ARG A 70 -3.95 -7.35 -0.08
N LEU A 71 -4.67 -7.77 -1.11
CA LEU A 71 -6.13 -7.67 -1.21
C LEU A 71 -6.68 -9.05 -1.58
N TRP A 72 -7.97 -9.27 -1.36
CA TRP A 72 -8.65 -10.48 -1.81
C TRP A 72 -9.88 -10.15 -2.64
N THR A 73 -10.26 -11.07 -3.52
CA THR A 73 -11.24 -10.86 -4.59
C THR A 73 -12.59 -10.35 -4.09
N GLU A 74 -13.12 -10.88 -2.98
CA GLU A 74 -14.40 -10.44 -2.42
C GLU A 74 -14.31 -9.14 -1.60
N GLN A 75 -13.18 -8.44 -1.62
CA GLN A 75 -13.00 -7.15 -0.94
C GLN A 75 -12.36 -6.09 -1.83
N LEU A 76 -12.48 -6.25 -3.14
CA LEU A 76 -12.12 -5.20 -4.09
C LEU A 76 -13.20 -4.11 -4.09
N THR A 77 -13.18 -3.26 -3.06
CA THR A 77 -14.06 -2.08 -2.95
C THR A 77 -13.25 -0.79 -3.06
N THR A 78 -13.88 0.30 -3.48
CA THR A 78 -13.23 1.62 -3.55
C THR A 78 -12.71 2.02 -2.17
N ARG A 79 -13.50 1.76 -1.12
CA ARG A 79 -13.10 1.98 0.27
C ARG A 79 -11.85 1.20 0.67
N THR A 80 -11.79 -0.09 0.36
CA THR A 80 -10.63 -0.92 0.73
C THR A 80 -9.38 -0.50 -0.03
N ILE A 81 -9.51 -0.25 -1.34
CA ILE A 81 -8.38 0.20 -2.16
C ILE A 81 -7.87 1.56 -1.66
N ALA A 82 -8.76 2.50 -1.35
CA ALA A 82 -8.37 3.80 -0.81
C ALA A 82 -7.72 3.69 0.58
N HIS A 83 -8.25 2.82 1.45
CA HIS A 83 -7.70 2.56 2.77
C HIS A 83 -6.26 2.02 2.69
N GLU A 84 -6.03 0.97 1.91
CA GLU A 84 -4.69 0.38 1.76
C GLU A 84 -3.74 1.32 1.01
N SER A 85 -4.25 2.08 0.04
CA SER A 85 -3.46 3.12 -0.64
C SER A 85 -3.02 4.22 0.32
N THR A 86 -3.85 4.54 1.31
CA THR A 86 -3.50 5.49 2.37
C THR A 86 -2.33 5.01 3.21
N HIS A 87 -2.33 3.74 3.64
CA HIS A 87 -1.17 3.16 4.36
C HIS A 87 0.11 3.21 3.53
N ALA A 88 0.03 2.83 2.25
CA ALA A 88 1.18 2.84 1.35
C ALA A 88 1.73 4.26 1.10
N ALA A 89 0.84 5.21 0.80
CA ALA A 89 1.20 6.60 0.55
C ALA A 89 1.77 7.29 1.80
N ALA A 90 1.17 7.05 2.97
CA ALA A 90 1.66 7.57 4.23
C ALA A 90 3.09 7.07 4.51
N LEU A 91 3.36 5.78 4.24
CA LEU A 91 4.71 5.24 4.39
C LEU A 91 5.71 5.93 3.46
N PHE A 92 5.37 6.15 2.19
CA PHE A 92 6.25 6.89 1.27
C PHE A 92 6.44 8.35 1.69
N PHE A 93 5.37 9.02 2.08
CA PHE A 93 5.41 10.42 2.49
C PHE A 93 6.30 10.61 3.71
N LEU A 94 6.07 9.82 4.76
CA LEU A 94 6.92 9.82 5.94
C LEU A 94 8.36 9.46 5.56
N THR A 95 8.53 8.55 4.60
CA THR A 95 9.85 8.11 4.13
C THR A 95 10.67 9.18 3.42
N ASP A 96 10.01 10.06 2.69
CA ASP A 96 10.69 11.04 1.86
C ASP A 96 10.78 12.41 2.55
N ASN A 97 9.85 12.71 3.46
CA ASN A 97 9.66 14.06 3.99
C ASN A 97 9.95 14.20 5.50
N VAL A 98 10.02 13.11 6.25
CA VAL A 98 10.31 13.14 7.70
C VAL A 98 11.71 12.61 7.98
N THR A 99 12.70 13.50 7.94
CA THR A 99 14.09 13.14 8.23
C THR A 99 14.33 12.94 9.73
N GLY A 100 14.65 11.71 10.13
CA GLY A 100 14.93 11.33 11.51
C GLY A 100 13.68 11.15 12.39
N TRP A 101 13.77 10.27 13.40
CA TRP A 101 12.67 9.97 14.33
C TRP A 101 12.46 11.05 15.40
N ASN A 102 12.42 12.34 15.02
CA ASN A 102 12.28 13.42 16.00
C ASN A 102 11.03 14.27 15.74
N SER A 103 10.06 14.24 16.67
CA SER A 103 9.01 15.21 17.10
C SER A 103 8.20 16.03 16.05
N ARG A 104 8.73 16.38 14.88
CA ARG A 104 8.06 17.16 13.82
C ARG A 104 7.04 16.36 12.99
N ALA A 105 6.90 15.06 13.25
CA ALA A 105 5.86 14.21 12.66
C ALA A 105 4.43 14.76 12.87
N ARG A 106 4.22 15.54 13.94
CA ARG A 106 2.91 16.11 14.32
C ARG A 106 2.32 17.09 13.30
N THR A 107 3.12 17.98 12.69
CA THR A 107 2.68 18.92 11.64
C THR A 107 2.31 18.23 10.34
N TYR A 108 2.82 17.01 10.12
CA TYR A 108 2.48 16.20 8.95
C TYR A 108 1.13 15.47 9.08
N LEU A 109 0.66 15.27 10.32
CA LEU A 109 -0.61 14.59 10.61
C LEU A 109 -1.84 15.53 10.56
N LEU A 110 -1.65 16.83 10.32
CA LEU A 110 -2.74 17.81 10.26
C LEU A 110 -3.47 17.86 8.90
N GLY A 111 -2.98 17.12 7.89
CA GLY A 111 -3.69 16.94 6.63
C GLY A 111 -3.39 17.97 5.53
N ASP A 112 -2.60 19.02 5.81
CA ASP A 112 -2.28 20.08 4.85
C ASP A 112 -1.17 19.72 3.84
N HIS A 113 -0.97 18.43 3.56
CA HIS A 113 0.12 17.94 2.71
C HIS A 113 -0.41 17.41 1.38
N GLU A 114 -0.54 18.33 0.43
CA GLU A 114 -0.92 18.04 -0.98
C GLU A 114 -0.16 16.83 -1.58
N PRO A 115 1.18 16.66 -1.39
CA PRO A 115 1.88 15.49 -1.89
C PRO A 115 1.33 14.15 -1.41
N LEU A 116 0.88 14.08 -0.15
CA LEU A 116 0.27 12.87 0.41
C LEU A 116 -1.11 12.63 -0.22
N ALA A 117 -1.94 13.67 -0.33
CA ALA A 117 -3.26 13.55 -0.95
C ALA A 117 -3.17 13.07 -2.40
N TYR A 118 -2.27 13.66 -3.20
CA TYR A 118 -2.03 13.21 -4.57
C TYR A 118 -1.42 11.80 -4.63
N ALA A 119 -0.52 11.43 -3.72
CA ALA A 119 0.01 10.06 -3.67
C ALA A 119 -1.09 9.03 -3.41
N ILE A 120 -2.04 9.32 -2.52
CA ILE A 120 -3.20 8.47 -2.25
C ILE A 120 -4.06 8.34 -3.52
N GLY A 121 -4.39 9.46 -4.17
CA GLY A 121 -5.19 9.48 -5.39
C GLY A 121 -4.53 8.71 -6.55
N ASP A 122 -3.23 8.91 -6.75
CA ASP A 122 -2.43 8.27 -7.80
C ASP A 122 -2.39 6.75 -7.62
N LEU A 123 -2.08 6.28 -6.41
CA LEU A 123 -2.10 4.84 -6.10
C LEU A 123 -3.51 4.24 -6.24
N THR A 124 -4.53 4.90 -5.67
CA THR A 124 -5.92 4.44 -5.73
C THR A 124 -6.40 4.31 -7.18
N GLY A 125 -6.17 5.32 -8.00
CA GLY A 125 -6.55 5.35 -9.41
C GLY A 125 -5.81 4.30 -10.23
N GLN A 126 -4.49 4.17 -10.05
CA GLN A 126 -3.70 3.15 -10.75
C GLN A 126 -4.12 1.72 -10.39
N ILE A 127 -4.36 1.44 -9.09
CA ILE A 127 -4.78 0.12 -8.62
C ILE A 127 -6.15 -0.21 -9.19
N THR A 128 -7.12 0.70 -9.08
CA THR A 128 -8.47 0.53 -9.62
C THR A 128 -8.43 0.25 -11.13
N ALA A 129 -7.68 1.06 -11.89
CA ALA A 129 -7.55 0.89 -13.34
C ALA A 129 -6.84 -0.41 -13.72
N ARG A 130 -5.90 -0.91 -12.90
CA ARG A 130 -5.22 -2.21 -13.13
C ARG A 130 -6.15 -3.38 -12.83
N LEU A 131 -6.92 -3.31 -11.74
CA LEU A 131 -7.91 -4.33 -11.39
C LEU A 131 -9.00 -4.45 -12.45
N MET A 132 -9.58 -3.32 -12.88
CA MET A 132 -10.60 -3.30 -13.93
C MET A 132 -10.07 -3.84 -15.26
N ARG A 133 -8.84 -3.52 -15.64
CA ARG A 133 -8.19 -4.08 -16.85
C ARG A 133 -7.92 -5.58 -16.75
N ALA A 134 -7.73 -6.10 -15.54
CA ALA A 134 -7.59 -7.52 -15.28
C ALA A 134 -8.94 -8.27 -15.18
N GLY A 135 -10.07 -7.57 -15.37
CA GLY A 135 -11.42 -8.14 -15.34
C GLY A 135 -12.09 -8.17 -13.96
N TYR A 136 -11.45 -7.63 -12.93
CA TYR A 136 -12.06 -7.53 -11.60
C TYR A 136 -13.09 -6.39 -11.54
N GLN A 137 -14.20 -6.64 -10.86
CA GLN A 137 -15.17 -5.60 -10.52
C GLN A 137 -14.77 -4.90 -9.23
N VAL A 138 -14.45 -3.61 -9.31
CA VAL A 138 -14.24 -2.77 -8.13
C VAL A 138 -15.59 -2.20 -7.71
N ARG A 139 -16.08 -2.65 -6.56
CA ARG A 139 -17.37 -2.20 -6.01
C ARG A 139 -17.22 -0.86 -5.30
N PRO A 140 -18.25 -0.01 -5.22
CA PRO A 140 -18.23 1.17 -4.37
C PRO A 140 -17.92 0.80 -2.92
#